data_AF-A0A9X5H4I9-F1
#
_entry.id   AF-A0A9X5H4I9-F1
#
_cell.length_a   1.000
_cell.length_b   1.000
_cell.length_c   1.000
_cell.angle_alpha   90.00
_cell.angle_beta   90.00
_cell.angle_gamma   90.00
#
_symmetry.space_group_name_H-M   'P 1'
#
loop_
_entity.id
_entity.type
_entity.pdbx_description
1 polymer ?
#
loop_
_entity_poly.entity_id
_entity_poly.type
_entity_poly.pdbx_seq_one_letter_code
_entity_poly.pdbx_strand_id
1 'polypeptide(L)'
;MNLDKAIKELKDENEQCNEQCEGRCSEVKNNICICRDETILSALDQYRAIGTIEECREAMEKQIPKKPKHNGCYDNDGVWHEWKGINGRPYELCPNCVTNLCCEMPNDRKPRFCDNCGQALDWSETNST
;
A
#
# COMPACT_ATOMS: atom_id res chain seq x y z
N MET A 1 15.66 18.45 11.59
CA MET A 1 14.39 19.18 11.76
C MET A 1 13.27 18.17 11.54
N ASN A 2 12.35 18.02 12.50
CA ASN A 2 11.21 17.11 12.36
C ASN A 2 10.22 17.72 11.36
N LEU A 3 9.80 16.95 10.34
CA LEU A 3 8.91 17.43 9.27
C LEU A 3 7.58 17.95 9.83
N ASP A 4 7.03 17.29 10.86
CA ASP A 4 5.79 17.72 11.50
C ASP A 4 5.98 19.01 12.30
N LYS A 5 7.17 19.21 12.88
CA LYS A 5 7.53 20.48 13.55
C LYS A 5 7.60 21.63 12.55
N ALA A 6 8.22 21.41 11.39
CA ALA A 6 8.32 22.41 10.34
C ALA A 6 6.94 22.76 9.73
N ILE A 7 6.09 21.76 9.52
CA ILE A 7 4.71 21.99 9.04
C ILE A 7 3.89 22.74 10.09
N LYS A 8 4.05 22.43 11.38
CA LYS A 8 3.39 23.16 12.45
C LYS A 8 3.83 24.62 12.49
N GLU A 9 5.13 24.88 12.41
CA GLU A 9 5.68 26.25 12.37
C GLU A 9 5.12 27.05 11.18
N LEU A 10 5.03 26.42 10.00
CA LEU A 10 4.39 27.04 8.82
C LEU A 10 2.89 27.29 9.00
N LYS A 11 2.16 26.40 9.68
CA LYS A 11 0.73 26.60 10.01
C LYS A 11 0.56 27.79 10.96
N ASP A 12 1.35 27.83 12.02
CA ASP A 12 1.31 28.89 13.03
C ASP A 12 1.67 30.27 12.42
N GLU A 13 2.66 30.33 11.51
CA GLU A 13 3.04 31.56 10.77
C GLU A 13 1.95 32.04 9.80
N ASN A 14 1.27 31.11 9.12
CA ASN A 14 0.19 31.43 8.19
C ASN A 14 -1.07 31.95 8.92
N GLU A 15 -1.41 31.39 10.09
CA GLU A 15 -2.51 31.90 10.93
C GLU A 15 -2.26 33.33 11.42
N GLN A 16 -1.02 33.67 11.80
CA GLN A 16 -0.64 35.05 12.17
C GLN A 16 -0.80 36.03 11.00
N CYS A 17 -0.63 35.56 9.76
CA CYS A 17 -0.87 36.36 8.56
C CYS A 17 -2.35 36.76 8.40
N ASN A 18 -3.29 35.96 8.93
CA ASN A 18 -4.74 36.22 8.81
C ASN A 18 -5.21 37.42 9.66
N GLU A 19 -4.48 37.77 10.72
CA GLU A 19 -4.83 38.89 11.61
C GLU A 19 -4.10 40.21 11.26
N GLN A 20 -2.94 40.15 10.58
CA GLN A 20 -2.10 41.33 10.27
C GLN A 20 -1.34 41.19 8.93
N CYS A 21 -2.03 40.86 7.83
CA CYS A 21 -1.36 40.65 6.54
C CYS A 21 -0.74 41.94 5.97
N GLU A 22 0.56 42.14 6.15
CA GLU A 22 1.38 43.16 5.47
C GLU A 22 2.20 42.59 4.27
N GLY A 23 1.93 41.33 3.86
CA GLY A 23 2.67 40.59 2.83
C GLY A 23 1.98 40.46 1.46
N ARG A 24 2.67 39.86 0.46
CA ARG A 24 2.14 39.58 -0.89
C ARG A 24 1.11 38.44 -0.85
N CYS A 25 -0.16 38.76 -0.57
CA CYS A 25 -1.29 37.84 -0.76
C CYS A 25 -1.26 37.24 -2.18
N SER A 26 -1.50 35.94 -2.30
CA SER A 26 -1.56 35.27 -3.61
C SER A 26 -2.92 35.47 -4.27
N GLU A 27 -3.99 35.42 -3.48
CA GLU A 27 -5.37 35.70 -3.90
C GLU A 27 -6.19 36.16 -2.68
N VAL A 28 -7.30 36.90 -2.90
CA VAL A 28 -8.30 37.19 -1.86
C VAL A 28 -9.65 36.68 -2.36
N LYS A 29 -10.29 35.78 -1.58
CA LYS A 29 -11.59 35.18 -1.92
C LYS A 29 -12.54 35.27 -0.74
N ASN A 30 -13.74 35.80 -0.95
CA ASN A 30 -14.75 35.99 0.11
C ASN A 30 -14.23 36.77 1.34
N ASN A 31 -13.42 37.82 1.13
CA ASN A 31 -12.74 38.60 2.19
C ASN A 31 -11.75 37.80 3.05
N ILE A 32 -11.30 36.63 2.58
CA ILE A 32 -10.23 35.84 3.19
C ILE A 32 -8.99 35.94 2.29
N CYS A 33 -7.84 36.36 2.83
CA CYS A 33 -6.57 36.31 2.08
C CYS A 33 -6.07 34.86 2.04
N ILE A 34 -5.74 34.39 0.83
CA ILE A 34 -5.11 33.09 0.59
C ILE A 34 -3.62 33.36 0.37
N CYS A 35 -2.83 33.03 1.39
CA CYS A 35 -1.38 33.07 1.30
C CYS A 35 -0.87 31.87 0.49
N ARG A 36 0.34 32.01 -0.07
CA ARG A 36 1.01 30.91 -0.79
C ARG A 36 1.18 29.68 0.11
N ASP A 37 1.38 29.91 1.41
CA ASP A 37 1.58 28.87 2.41
C ASP A 37 0.28 28.10 2.70
N GLU A 38 -0.88 28.77 2.76
CA GLU A 38 -2.20 28.12 2.86
C GLU A 38 -2.43 27.13 1.70
N THR A 39 -2.07 27.53 0.48
CA THR A 39 -2.21 26.67 -0.70
C THR A 39 -1.31 25.43 -0.60
N ILE A 40 -0.08 25.60 -0.08
CA ILE A 40 0.87 24.50 0.14
C ILE A 40 0.36 23.56 1.22
N LEU A 41 -0.17 24.09 2.33
CA LEU A 41 -0.72 23.31 3.43
C LEU A 41 -1.95 22.50 3.00
N SER A 42 -2.87 23.11 2.26
CA SER A 42 -4.03 22.42 1.69
C SER A 42 -3.62 21.28 0.76
N ALA A 43 -2.64 21.50 -0.11
CA ALA A 43 -2.09 20.46 -0.97
C ALA A 43 -1.44 19.32 -0.16
N LEU A 44 -0.67 19.66 0.88
CA LEU A 44 -0.04 18.67 1.78
C LEU A 44 -1.08 17.83 2.52
N ASP A 45 -2.14 18.45 3.04
CA ASP A 45 -3.22 17.74 3.74
C ASP A 45 -4.00 16.82 2.78
N GLN A 46 -4.21 17.23 1.53
CA GLN A 46 -4.77 16.36 0.48
C GLN A 46 -3.85 15.15 0.18
N TYR A 47 -2.54 15.35 0.07
CA TYR A 47 -1.59 14.25 -0.11
C TYR A 47 -1.58 13.28 1.09
N ARG A 48 -1.62 13.81 2.32
CA ARG A 48 -1.66 12.99 3.55
C ARG A 48 -2.96 12.19 3.68
N ALA A 49 -4.07 12.69 3.16
CA ALA A 49 -5.34 11.96 3.13
C ALA A 49 -5.32 10.73 2.21
N ILE A 50 -4.40 10.66 1.23
CA ILE A 50 -4.21 9.48 0.37
C ILE A 50 -3.50 8.36 1.14
N GLY A 51 -2.50 8.71 1.94
CA GLY A 51 -1.71 7.79 2.74
C GLY A 51 -0.32 8.34 3.06
N THR A 52 0.42 7.59 3.86
CA THR A 52 1.82 7.87 4.18
C THR A 52 2.74 7.42 3.04
N ILE A 53 3.95 7.96 3.01
CA ILE A 53 4.99 7.55 2.05
C ILE A 53 5.31 6.06 2.20
N GLU A 54 5.29 5.53 3.42
CA GLU A 54 5.56 4.11 3.68
C GLU A 54 4.41 3.23 3.17
N GLU A 55 3.15 3.60 3.40
CA GLU A 55 2.00 2.90 2.82
C GLU A 55 2.04 2.90 1.27
N CYS A 56 2.40 4.04 0.68
CA CYS A 56 2.59 4.14 -0.78
C CYS A 56 3.73 3.25 -1.26
N ARG A 57 4.86 3.21 -0.55
CA ARG A 57 6.01 2.36 -0.86
C ARG A 57 5.63 0.88 -0.76
N GLU A 58 4.98 0.46 0.32
CA GLU A 58 4.50 -0.91 0.48
C GLU A 58 3.49 -1.32 -0.60
N ALA A 59 2.56 -0.43 -0.97
CA ALA A 59 1.60 -0.67 -2.03
C ALA A 59 2.31 -0.88 -3.37
N MET A 60 3.31 -0.05 -3.69
CA MET A 60 4.15 -0.20 -4.88
C MET A 60 4.94 -1.51 -4.88
N GLU A 61 5.55 -1.90 -3.76
CA GLU A 61 6.27 -3.16 -3.62
C GLU A 61 5.36 -4.38 -3.79
N LYS A 62 4.12 -4.31 -3.32
CA LYS A 62 3.10 -5.35 -3.54
C LYS A 62 2.71 -5.49 -5.01
N GLN A 63 2.85 -4.44 -5.83
CA GLN A 63 2.58 -4.52 -7.27
C GLN A 63 3.72 -5.15 -8.08
N ILE A 64 4.92 -5.33 -7.52
CA ILE A 64 5.99 -6.10 -8.15
C ILE A 64 5.60 -7.58 -8.11
N PRO A 65 5.36 -8.25 -9.25
CA PRO A 65 4.91 -9.64 -9.27
C PRO A 65 5.93 -10.57 -8.60
N LYS A 66 5.44 -11.44 -7.73
CA LYS A 66 6.26 -12.46 -7.05
C LYS A 66 5.66 -13.84 -7.29
N LYS A 67 6.52 -14.83 -7.46
CA LYS A 67 6.06 -16.22 -7.59
C LYS A 67 5.47 -16.71 -6.26
N PRO A 68 4.35 -17.44 -6.29
CA PRO A 68 3.82 -18.14 -5.14
C PRO A 68 4.86 -19.06 -4.50
N LYS A 69 4.72 -19.25 -3.19
CA LYS A 69 5.50 -20.24 -2.45
C LYS A 69 4.76 -21.56 -2.46
N HIS A 70 5.45 -22.63 -2.80
CA HIS A 70 4.96 -23.99 -2.58
C HIS A 70 5.47 -24.44 -1.22
N ASN A 71 4.58 -24.54 -0.24
CA ASN A 71 4.90 -25.15 1.04
C ASN A 71 4.21 -26.50 1.12
N GLY A 72 4.93 -27.49 1.64
CA GLY A 72 4.33 -28.75 2.05
C GLY A 72 3.23 -28.54 3.09
N CYS A 73 2.48 -29.59 3.36
CA CYS A 73 1.23 -29.59 4.10
C CYS A 73 1.18 -30.80 5.02
N TYR A 74 0.53 -30.64 6.17
CA TYR A 74 0.25 -31.75 7.05
C TYR A 74 -1.01 -32.50 6.56
N ASP A 75 -0.96 -33.83 6.55
CA ASP A 75 -2.16 -34.64 6.32
C ASP A 75 -3.03 -34.73 7.60
N ASN A 76 -4.14 -35.47 7.50
CA ASN A 76 -5.06 -35.68 8.63
C ASN A 76 -4.40 -36.45 9.80
N ASP A 77 -3.27 -37.12 9.57
CA ASP A 77 -2.49 -37.86 10.56
C ASP A 77 -1.37 -36.98 11.17
N GLY A 78 -1.28 -35.70 10.76
CA GLY A 78 -0.27 -34.77 11.24
C GLY A 78 1.13 -35.00 10.64
N VAL A 79 1.25 -35.75 9.55
CA VAL A 79 2.50 -36.00 8.84
C VAL A 79 2.74 -34.90 7.82
N TRP A 80 3.93 -34.31 7.80
CA TRP A 80 4.30 -33.30 6.81
C TRP A 80 4.59 -33.96 5.45
N HIS A 81 3.93 -33.48 4.40
CA HIS A 81 4.13 -33.89 3.02
C HIS A 81 4.56 -32.69 2.20
N GLU A 82 5.61 -32.84 1.39
CA GLU A 82 6.04 -31.78 0.47
C GLU A 82 4.97 -31.49 -0.62
N TRP A 83 3.99 -32.38 -0.86
CA TRP A 83 3.15 -32.36 -2.07
C TRP A 83 1.63 -32.63 -1.93
N LYS A 84 1.03 -32.75 -0.72
CA LYS A 84 -0.37 -33.25 -0.59
C LYS A 84 -1.37 -32.27 0.05
N GLY A 85 -1.79 -31.22 -0.65
CA GLY A 85 -3.01 -30.53 -0.23
C GLY A 85 -4.20 -31.50 -0.23
N ILE A 86 -5.36 -31.06 0.28
CA ILE A 86 -6.53 -31.92 0.56
C ILE A 86 -6.99 -32.80 -0.63
N ASN A 87 -6.64 -32.42 -1.88
CA ASN A 87 -6.92 -33.16 -3.11
C ASN A 87 -5.68 -33.75 -3.82
N GLY A 88 -4.55 -33.90 -3.11
CA GLY A 88 -3.28 -34.37 -3.69
C GLY A 88 -2.51 -33.31 -4.49
N ARG A 89 -2.79 -32.02 -4.30
CA ARG A 89 -2.10 -30.89 -4.96
C ARG A 89 -1.45 -29.98 -3.92
N PRO A 90 -0.19 -29.53 -4.08
CA PRO A 90 0.45 -28.60 -3.14
C PRO A 90 -0.34 -27.30 -2.99
N TYR A 91 -0.34 -26.70 -1.79
CA TYR A 91 -0.88 -25.35 -1.62
C TYR A 91 0.08 -24.31 -2.20
N GLU A 92 -0.46 -23.42 -3.02
CA GLU A 92 0.25 -22.21 -3.46
C GLU A 92 -0.07 -21.11 -2.46
N LEU A 93 0.95 -20.59 -1.80
CA LEU A 93 0.80 -19.55 -0.78
C LEU A 93 1.24 -18.20 -1.32
N CYS A 94 0.55 -17.15 -0.90
CA CYS A 94 0.97 -15.79 -1.16
C CYS A 94 2.40 -15.60 -0.65
N PRO A 95 3.33 -15.09 -1.48
CA PRO A 95 4.71 -14.93 -1.06
C PRO A 95 4.88 -13.86 0.03
N ASN A 96 3.89 -12.97 0.17
CA ASN A 96 3.89 -11.86 1.12
C ASN A 96 3.17 -12.20 2.44
N CYS A 97 1.89 -12.59 2.40
CA CYS A 97 1.08 -12.80 3.60
C CYS A 97 0.77 -14.27 3.93
N VAL A 98 1.35 -15.22 3.17
CA VAL A 98 1.19 -16.68 3.32
C VAL A 98 -0.25 -17.21 3.25
N THR A 99 -1.23 -16.37 2.93
CA THR A 99 -2.60 -16.80 2.66
C THR A 99 -2.61 -17.81 1.52
N ASN A 100 -3.38 -18.88 1.68
CA ASN A 100 -3.58 -19.88 0.66
C ASN A 100 -4.26 -19.26 -0.58
N LEU A 101 -3.59 -19.35 -1.72
CA LEU A 101 -4.08 -18.90 -3.03
C LEU A 101 -4.94 -19.99 -3.69
N CYS A 102 -4.81 -21.23 -3.23
CA CYS A 102 -5.54 -22.41 -3.70
C CYS A 102 -6.65 -22.78 -2.70
N CYS A 103 -7.68 -21.96 -2.63
CA CYS A 103 -8.94 -22.34 -1.98
C CYS A 103 -10.01 -22.46 -3.07
N GLU A 104 -10.24 -23.68 -3.55
CA GLU A 104 -11.51 -24.10 -4.20
C GLU A 104 -11.98 -23.30 -5.43
N MET A 105 -11.08 -22.78 -6.26
CA MET A 105 -11.50 -22.19 -7.53
C MET A 105 -11.86 -23.30 -8.54
N PRO A 106 -13.10 -23.35 -9.07
CA PRO A 106 -13.41 -24.24 -10.17
C PRO A 106 -12.49 -23.91 -11.37
N ASN A 107 -11.87 -24.94 -11.94
CA ASN A 107 -10.99 -24.88 -13.12
C ASN A 107 -9.59 -24.26 -12.91
N ASP A 108 -8.97 -24.40 -11.74
CA ASP A 108 -7.53 -24.07 -11.56
C ASP A 108 -7.14 -22.63 -11.95
N ARG A 109 -8.08 -21.69 -11.79
CA ARG A 109 -7.82 -20.28 -12.14
C ARG A 109 -6.86 -19.65 -11.14
N LYS A 110 -5.64 -19.41 -11.60
CA LYS A 110 -4.57 -18.69 -10.90
C LYS A 110 -4.90 -17.20 -10.76
N PRO A 111 -5.08 -16.66 -9.54
CA PRO A 111 -5.47 -15.25 -9.34
C PRO A 111 -4.31 -14.30 -9.66
N ARG A 112 -4.58 -13.14 -10.27
CA ARG A 112 -3.52 -12.16 -10.59
C ARG A 112 -2.94 -11.47 -9.35
N PHE A 113 -3.73 -11.38 -8.28
CA PHE A 113 -3.36 -10.74 -7.03
C PHE A 113 -3.84 -11.59 -5.86
N CYS A 114 -3.18 -11.47 -4.71
CA CYS A 114 -3.66 -12.08 -3.47
C CYS A 114 -4.84 -11.28 -2.90
N ASP A 115 -5.99 -11.92 -2.72
CA ASP A 115 -7.20 -11.27 -2.19
C ASP A 115 -7.04 -10.76 -0.75
N ASN A 116 -6.10 -11.32 0.02
CA ASN A 116 -5.85 -10.90 1.40
C ASN A 116 -4.93 -9.67 1.51
N CYS A 117 -3.91 -9.53 0.66
CA CYS A 117 -2.91 -8.46 0.81
C CYS A 117 -2.58 -7.66 -0.44
N GLY A 118 -3.19 -7.97 -1.60
CA GLY A 118 -3.00 -7.26 -2.86
C GLY A 118 -1.68 -7.54 -3.59
N GLN A 119 -0.84 -8.46 -3.09
CA GLN A 119 0.41 -8.85 -3.75
C GLN A 119 0.13 -9.38 -5.16
N ALA A 120 0.76 -8.77 -6.17
CA ALA A 120 0.76 -9.26 -7.55
C ALA A 120 1.47 -10.60 -7.65
N LEU A 121 0.89 -11.53 -8.40
CA LEU A 121 1.34 -12.91 -8.47
C LEU A 121 1.89 -13.22 -9.87
N ASP A 122 3.09 -13.78 -9.89
CA ASP A 122 3.72 -14.28 -11.11
C ASP A 122 3.50 -15.79 -11.23
N TRP A 123 2.79 -16.18 -12.29
CA TRP A 123 2.45 -17.55 -12.60
C TRP A 123 3.23 -18.14 -13.77
N SER A 124 4.20 -17.38 -14.32
CA SER A 124 5.04 -17.87 -15.40
C SER A 124 5.79 -19.14 -14.99
N GLU A 125 5.76 -20.16 -15.84
CA GLU A 125 6.60 -21.34 -15.64
C GLU A 125 8.06 -20.93 -15.84
N THR A 126 8.93 -21.29 -14.89
CA THR A 126 10.37 -21.26 -15.13
C THR A 126 10.70 -22.43 -16.05
N ASN A 127 10.95 -22.16 -17.32
CA ASN A 127 11.62 -23.12 -18.20
C ASN A 127 13.05 -23.31 -17.67
N SER A 128 13.22 -24.26 -16.76
CA SER A 128 14.53 -24.74 -16.35
C SER A 128 15.16 -25.43 -17.57
N THR A 129 16.12 -24.78 -18.21
CA THR A 129 16.90 -25.35 -19.32
C THR A 129 18.10 -26.10 -18.77
#